data_AF-A0AB34H8Q2-F1
#
_entry.id   AF-A0AB34H8Q2-F1
#
_cell.length_a   1.000
_cell.length_b   1.000
_cell.length_c   1.000
_cell.angle_alpha   90.00
_cell.angle_beta   90.00
_cell.angle_gamma   90.00
#
_symmetry.space_group_name_H-M   'P 1'
#
loop_
_entity.id
_entity.type
_entity.pdbx_description
1 polymer ?
#
loop_
_entity_poly.entity_id
_entity_poly.type
_entity_poly.pdbx_seq_one_letter_code
_entity_poly.pdbx_strand_id
1 'polypeptide(L)'
;MSVQRHIIRSSCLSPDLKDLPDQVVINTCSFYFRDTGMDGKKCSIWMFLPLVFTLFTSAGLWIVYFIAVEDDKIFPLNSAERKPGVKHAPYISIAGDEPPASCVFSQVMNMAAFLALVVAVLRFIQLKPKVLNPWLNISGLVALCLASFGMTLLGNFQLTNDEEIHNVGTSLTFGFGTLACWIQAALTLKVNIKNEGRKVGIPRVILSASVTLCVVLCILLM
;
A
#
# COMPACT_ATOMS: atom_id res chain seq x y z
N MET A 1 -4.00 22.46 -21.86
CA MET A 1 -5.03 23.20 -21.09
C MET A 1 -6.47 22.71 -21.34
N SER A 2 -6.82 22.23 -22.54
CA SER A 2 -8.19 21.74 -22.84
C SER A 2 -8.51 20.35 -22.26
N VAL A 3 -7.56 19.40 -22.32
CA VAL A 3 -7.78 18.01 -21.86
C VAL A 3 -7.90 17.89 -20.34
N GLN A 4 -7.16 18.72 -19.59
CA GLN A 4 -7.26 18.80 -18.13
C GLN A 4 -8.62 19.31 -17.66
N ARG A 5 -9.29 20.18 -18.42
CA ARG A 5 -10.63 20.69 -18.11
C ARG A 5 -11.69 19.60 -18.22
N HIS A 6 -11.56 18.70 -19.20
CA HIS A 6 -12.52 17.61 -19.38
C HIS A 6 -12.49 16.56 -18.26
N ILE A 7 -11.30 16.23 -17.75
CA ILE A 7 -11.11 15.22 -16.68
C ILE A 7 -11.62 15.71 -15.31
N ILE A 8 -11.53 17.02 -15.05
CA ILE A 8 -12.06 17.61 -13.80
C ILE A 8 -13.60 17.59 -13.83
N ARG A 9 -14.20 17.85 -14.99
CA ARG A 9 -15.66 17.87 -15.17
C ARG A 9 -16.32 16.50 -15.01
N SER A 10 -15.62 15.40 -15.36
CA SER A 10 -16.13 14.04 -15.20
C SER A 10 -16.02 13.48 -13.78
N SER A 11 -15.25 14.14 -12.90
CA SER A 11 -14.97 13.65 -11.53
C SER A 11 -15.83 14.31 -10.43
N CYS A 12 -16.40 15.51 -10.66
CA CYS A 12 -17.37 16.12 -9.71
C CYS A 12 -18.79 15.57 -10.07
N LEU A 13 -19.16 14.42 -9.52
CA LEU A 13 -20.41 13.67 -9.77
C LEU A 13 -21.63 14.21 -8.98
N SER A 14 -21.85 15.53 -8.98
CA SER A 14 -23.03 16.14 -8.34
C SER A 14 -23.89 16.87 -9.38
N PRO A 15 -25.20 16.55 -9.50
CA PRO A 15 -26.06 17.10 -10.55
C PRO A 15 -26.25 18.62 -10.47
N ASP A 16 -26.09 19.23 -9.29
CA ASP A 16 -26.22 20.68 -9.06
C ASP A 16 -25.06 21.54 -9.59
N LEU A 17 -23.98 20.94 -10.10
CA LEU A 17 -22.74 21.67 -10.47
C LEU A 17 -22.54 21.83 -11.98
N LYS A 18 -23.50 21.39 -12.81
CA LYS A 18 -23.38 21.39 -14.29
C LYS A 18 -23.60 22.76 -14.92
N ASP A 19 -24.41 23.62 -14.30
CA ASP A 19 -24.86 24.90 -14.86
C ASP A 19 -24.09 26.13 -14.35
N LEU A 20 -23.05 25.94 -13.52
CA LEU A 20 -22.22 27.04 -13.03
C LEU A 20 -21.04 27.34 -13.97
N PRO A 21 -20.60 28.61 -14.06
CA PRO A 21 -19.43 29.00 -14.84
C PRO A 21 -18.17 28.30 -14.34
N ASP A 22 -17.29 27.89 -15.26
CA ASP A 22 -16.09 27.06 -15.01
C ASP A 22 -15.21 27.58 -13.85
N GLN A 23 -15.09 28.90 -13.72
CA GLN A 23 -14.31 29.54 -12.65
C GLN A 23 -14.90 29.28 -11.26
N VAL A 24 -16.22 29.16 -11.15
CA VAL A 24 -16.92 28.89 -9.88
C VAL A 24 -16.88 27.41 -9.54
N VAL A 25 -16.97 26.50 -10.52
CA VAL A 25 -16.78 25.06 -10.29
C VAL A 25 -15.35 24.77 -9.82
N ILE A 26 -14.35 25.42 -10.42
CA ILE A 26 -12.95 25.33 -10.00
C ILE A 26 -12.78 25.89 -8.59
N ASN A 27 -13.36 27.05 -8.28
CA ASN A 27 -13.26 27.63 -6.94
C ASN A 27 -13.99 26.78 -5.90
N THR A 28 -15.12 26.15 -6.21
CA THR A 28 -15.89 25.32 -5.28
C THR A 28 -15.27 23.94 -5.09
N CYS A 29 -14.90 23.19 -6.14
CA CYS A 29 -14.16 21.93 -5.99
C CYS A 29 -12.75 22.21 -5.38
N SER A 30 -12.13 23.39 -5.61
CA SER A 30 -10.90 23.80 -4.91
C SER A 30 -11.14 24.24 -3.47
N PHE A 31 -12.30 24.80 -3.12
CA PHE A 31 -12.65 25.17 -1.74
C PHE A 31 -12.95 23.92 -0.91
N TYR A 32 -13.69 22.97 -1.48
CA TYR A 32 -13.96 21.66 -0.87
C TYR A 32 -12.68 20.84 -0.65
N PHE A 33 -11.73 20.88 -1.59
CA PHE A 33 -10.40 20.29 -1.40
C PHE A 33 -9.48 21.11 -0.49
N ARG A 34 -9.62 22.43 -0.44
CA ARG A 34 -8.85 23.32 0.46
C ARG A 34 -9.30 23.18 1.92
N ASP A 35 -10.55 22.82 2.18
CA ASP A 35 -11.06 22.46 3.52
C ASP A 35 -10.52 21.10 4.01
N THR A 36 -10.17 20.18 3.09
CA THR A 36 -9.35 19.00 3.44
C THR A 36 -7.86 19.33 3.62
N GLY A 37 -7.48 20.58 3.32
CA GLY A 37 -6.18 21.15 3.59
C GLY A 37 -6.02 21.43 5.08
N MET A 38 -5.55 20.40 5.79
CA MET A 38 -5.05 20.43 7.16
C MET A 38 -4.54 21.81 7.62
N ASP A 39 -5.43 22.59 8.24
CA ASP A 39 -5.05 23.73 9.06
C ASP A 39 -4.22 23.22 10.23
N GLY A 40 -3.00 23.76 10.35
CA GLY A 40 -1.90 23.28 11.18
C GLY A 40 -2.08 23.43 12.71
N LYS A 41 -3.29 23.19 13.23
CA LYS A 41 -3.58 23.22 14.68
C LYS A 41 -4.38 22.02 15.20
N LYS A 42 -4.74 21.04 14.37
CA LYS A 42 -5.36 19.78 14.82
C LYS A 42 -4.59 18.59 14.25
N CYS A 43 -4.25 17.62 15.10
CA CYS A 43 -3.67 16.35 14.66
C CYS A 43 -4.72 15.67 13.77
N SER A 44 -4.54 15.76 12.45
CA SER A 44 -5.51 15.23 11.49
C SER A 44 -5.52 13.71 11.59
N ILE A 45 -6.70 13.12 11.83
CA ILE A 45 -6.93 11.68 11.98
C ILE A 45 -6.27 10.86 10.85
N TRP A 46 -6.20 11.45 9.65
CA TRP A 46 -5.58 10.91 8.45
C TRP A 46 -4.07 10.68 8.55
N MET A 47 -3.39 11.33 9.50
CA MET A 47 -1.96 11.12 9.77
C MET A 47 -1.69 9.74 10.39
N PHE A 48 -2.68 9.16 11.09
CA PHE A 48 -2.56 7.83 11.69
C PHE A 48 -2.91 6.70 10.73
N LEU A 49 -3.50 7.02 9.57
CA LEU A 49 -3.95 6.00 8.62
C LEU A 49 -2.84 5.03 8.17
N PRO A 50 -1.61 5.48 7.81
CA PRO A 50 -0.52 4.56 7.48
C PRO A 50 -0.10 3.70 8.68
N LEU A 51 -0.21 4.23 9.90
CA LEU A 51 0.16 3.53 11.12
C LEU A 51 -0.87 2.43 11.45
N VAL A 52 -2.17 2.75 11.34
CA VAL A 52 -3.26 1.76 11.45
C VAL A 52 -3.12 0.67 10.40
N PHE A 53 -2.83 1.05 9.14
CA PHE A 53 -2.58 0.09 8.06
C PHE A 53 -1.45 -0.89 8.39
N THR A 54 -0.30 -0.39 8.87
CA THR A 54 0.85 -1.25 9.20
C THR A 54 0.57 -2.14 10.40
N LEU A 55 -0.04 -1.62 11.47
CA LEU A 55 -0.36 -2.41 12.66
C LEU A 55 -1.42 -3.48 12.39
N PHE A 56 -2.45 -3.13 11.62
CA PHE A 56 -3.50 -4.08 11.28
C PHE A 56 -2.97 -5.21 10.40
N THR A 57 -2.22 -4.87 9.36
CA THR A 57 -1.67 -5.87 8.44
C THR A 57 -0.65 -6.76 9.15
N SER A 58 0.24 -6.20 9.97
CA SER A 58 1.21 -6.99 10.73
C SER A 58 0.53 -7.93 11.73
N ALA A 59 -0.42 -7.43 12.53
CA ALA A 59 -1.16 -8.26 13.47
C ALA A 59 -1.93 -9.39 12.76
N GLY A 60 -2.57 -9.08 11.64
CA GLY A 60 -3.28 -10.07 10.83
C GLY A 60 -2.37 -11.18 10.31
N LEU A 61 -1.19 -10.84 9.78
CA LEU A 61 -0.22 -11.83 9.31
C LEU A 61 0.34 -12.70 10.45
N TRP A 62 0.56 -12.11 11.64
CA TRP A 62 0.93 -12.88 12.83
C TRP A 62 -0.16 -13.85 13.26
N ILE A 63 -1.43 -13.46 13.21
CA ILE A 63 -2.56 -14.35 13.52
C ILE A 63 -2.58 -15.54 12.54
N VAL A 64 -2.43 -15.28 11.23
CA VAL A 64 -2.34 -16.36 10.21
C VAL A 64 -1.19 -17.31 10.52
N TYR A 65 -0.03 -16.77 10.90
CA TYR A 65 1.12 -17.58 11.30
C TYR A 65 0.82 -18.48 12.51
N PHE A 66 0.23 -17.91 13.58
CA PHE A 66 -0.08 -18.69 14.77
C PHE A 66 -1.12 -19.79 14.52
N ILE A 67 -2.17 -19.50 13.73
CA ILE A 67 -3.15 -20.52 13.32
C ILE A 67 -2.46 -21.67 12.58
N ALA A 68 -1.58 -21.35 11.63
CA ALA A 68 -0.85 -22.37 10.87
C ALA A 68 0.15 -23.18 11.73
N VAL A 69 0.68 -22.60 12.81
CA VAL A 69 1.53 -23.32 13.79
C VAL A 69 0.68 -24.22 14.69
N GLU A 70 -0.47 -23.74 15.17
CA GLU A 70 -1.39 -24.52 16.00
C GLU A 70 -1.96 -25.74 15.24
N ASP A 71 -2.19 -25.61 13.94
CA ASP A 71 -2.66 -26.69 13.06
C ASP A 71 -1.53 -27.65 12.58
N ASP A 72 -0.31 -27.54 13.15
CA ASP A 72 0.90 -28.31 12.77
C ASP A 72 1.25 -28.20 11.25
N LYS A 73 0.83 -27.12 10.57
CA LYS A 73 1.07 -26.92 9.13
C LYS A 73 2.47 -26.39 8.81
N ILE A 74 3.01 -25.54 9.70
CA ILE A 74 4.36 -24.94 9.56
C ILE A 74 5.16 -25.11 10.85
N PHE A 75 6.49 -25.16 10.73
CA PHE A 75 7.37 -25.23 11.91
C PHE A 75 7.38 -23.91 12.70
N PRO A 76 7.34 -23.95 14.04
CA PRO A 76 7.55 -22.77 14.86
C PRO A 76 8.99 -22.26 14.69
N LEU A 77 9.15 -20.93 14.62
CA LEU A 77 10.45 -20.26 14.39
C LEU A 77 11.52 -20.57 15.46
N ASN A 78 11.12 -21.15 16.61
CA ASN A 78 11.96 -21.40 17.78
C ASN A 78 12.28 -22.90 18.03
N SER A 79 11.82 -23.83 17.19
CA SER A 79 12.10 -25.26 17.40
C SER A 79 13.38 -25.69 16.67
N ALA A 80 14.39 -26.09 17.45
CA ALA A 80 15.59 -26.78 16.95
C ALA A 80 15.32 -28.23 16.49
N GLU A 81 14.15 -28.79 16.83
CA GLU A 81 13.76 -30.15 16.47
C GLU A 81 12.75 -30.18 15.33
N ARG A 82 13.21 -30.68 14.19
CA ARG A 82 12.40 -31.03 13.03
C ARG A 82 11.50 -32.22 13.40
N LYS A 83 10.26 -31.98 13.85
CA LYS A 83 9.24 -33.03 13.98
C LYS A 83 9.19 -33.84 12.66
N PRO A 84 9.36 -35.18 12.68
CA PRO A 84 9.28 -36.01 11.49
C PRO A 84 7.82 -36.06 11.02
N GLY A 85 7.47 -35.21 10.05
CA GLY A 85 6.11 -35.15 9.46
C GLY A 85 5.71 -33.79 8.89
N VAL A 86 6.26 -32.69 9.42
CA VAL A 86 5.97 -31.32 8.95
C VAL A 86 6.93 -30.99 7.80
N LYS A 87 6.40 -30.57 6.64
CA LYS A 87 7.15 -30.56 5.36
C LYS A 87 7.61 -29.18 4.89
N HIS A 88 7.10 -28.09 5.46
CA HIS A 88 7.23 -26.77 4.85
C HIS A 88 7.91 -25.72 5.74
N ALA A 89 8.77 -24.91 5.12
CA ALA A 89 9.39 -23.74 5.73
C ALA A 89 8.31 -22.68 6.09
N PRO A 90 8.55 -21.80 7.08
CA PRO A 90 7.56 -20.86 7.61
C PRO A 90 7.33 -19.66 6.67
N TYR A 91 6.91 -19.93 5.44
CA TYR A 91 6.50 -18.92 4.48
C TYR A 91 5.03 -18.59 4.66
N ILE A 92 4.70 -17.29 4.67
CA ILE A 92 3.32 -16.83 4.85
C ILE A 92 2.37 -17.31 3.74
N SER A 93 2.90 -17.50 2.53
CA SER A 93 2.15 -18.07 1.40
C SER A 93 1.72 -19.52 1.67
N ILE A 94 2.52 -20.29 2.41
CA ILE A 94 2.18 -21.66 2.83
C ILE A 94 1.25 -21.62 4.06
N ALA A 95 1.50 -20.70 5.00
CA ALA A 95 0.67 -20.53 6.18
C ALA A 95 -0.78 -20.15 5.83
N GLY A 96 -0.97 -19.33 4.81
CA GLY A 96 -2.28 -18.87 4.32
C GLY A 96 -2.88 -19.72 3.20
N ASP A 97 -2.39 -20.93 2.96
CA ASP A 97 -2.79 -21.73 1.80
C ASP A 97 -4.09 -22.54 2.06
N GLU A 98 -4.24 -23.10 3.26
CA GLU A 98 -5.39 -23.93 3.63
C GLU A 98 -6.31 -23.28 4.69
N PRO A 99 -7.62 -23.58 4.68
CA PRO A 99 -8.52 -23.15 5.74
C PRO A 99 -8.16 -23.78 7.10
N PRO A 100 -8.37 -23.07 8.24
CA PRO A 100 -9.02 -21.76 8.36
C PRO A 100 -8.08 -20.54 8.15
N ALA A 101 -6.77 -20.75 8.12
CA ALA A 101 -5.77 -19.69 8.01
C ALA A 101 -5.88 -18.90 6.70
N SER A 102 -6.18 -19.57 5.58
CA SER A 102 -6.38 -18.93 4.27
C SER A 102 -7.53 -17.92 4.24
N CYS A 103 -8.62 -18.19 4.97
CA CYS A 103 -9.75 -17.25 5.07
C CYS A 103 -9.36 -15.98 5.83
N VAL A 104 -8.60 -16.12 6.92
CA VAL A 104 -8.08 -14.97 7.69
C VAL A 104 -7.07 -14.19 6.85
N PHE A 105 -6.18 -14.88 6.13
CA PHE A 105 -5.21 -14.27 5.24
C PHE A 105 -5.90 -13.44 4.14
N SER A 106 -6.89 -14.01 3.45
CA SER A 106 -7.71 -13.31 2.46
C SER A 106 -8.34 -12.04 3.03
N GLN A 107 -8.97 -12.14 4.21
CA GLN A 107 -9.63 -11.00 4.84
C GLN A 107 -8.63 -9.88 5.17
N VAL A 108 -7.48 -10.22 5.74
CA VAL A 108 -6.41 -9.27 6.10
C VAL A 108 -5.88 -8.59 4.83
N MET A 109 -5.57 -9.36 3.79
CA MET A 109 -5.00 -8.85 2.54
C MET A 109 -5.97 -7.97 1.76
N ASN A 110 -7.26 -8.32 1.71
CA ASN A 110 -8.29 -7.50 1.06
C ASN A 110 -8.52 -6.17 1.80
N MET A 111 -8.55 -6.19 3.14
CA MET A 111 -8.66 -4.97 3.94
C MET A 111 -7.40 -4.08 3.78
N ALA A 112 -6.21 -4.70 3.76
CA ALA A 112 -4.96 -4.02 3.49
C ALA A 112 -4.97 -3.38 2.09
N ALA A 113 -5.43 -4.09 1.05
CA ALA A 113 -5.58 -3.56 -0.30
C ALA A 113 -6.45 -2.29 -0.35
N PHE A 114 -7.60 -2.32 0.33
CA PHE A 114 -8.48 -1.15 0.41
C PHE A 114 -7.80 0.04 1.08
N LEU A 115 -7.18 -0.18 2.25
CA LEU A 115 -6.47 0.87 2.99
C LEU A 115 -5.28 1.44 2.19
N ALA A 116 -4.54 0.59 1.49
CA ALA A 116 -3.43 1.01 0.64
C ALA A 116 -3.90 1.89 -0.53
N LEU A 117 -5.05 1.57 -1.14
CA LEU A 117 -5.66 2.39 -2.18
C LEU A 117 -6.08 3.77 -1.64
N VAL A 118 -6.70 3.81 -0.45
CA VAL A 118 -7.06 5.07 0.23
C VAL A 118 -5.79 5.90 0.50
N VAL A 119 -4.74 5.28 1.04
CA VAL A 119 -3.44 5.94 1.27
C VAL A 119 -2.86 6.48 -0.04
N ALA A 120 -2.93 5.73 -1.13
CA ALA A 120 -2.44 6.15 -2.44
C ALA A 120 -3.10 7.43 -2.94
N VAL A 121 -4.44 7.47 -2.90
CA VAL A 121 -5.24 8.62 -3.35
C VAL A 121 -4.97 9.84 -2.46
N LEU A 122 -5.02 9.68 -1.13
CA LEU A 122 -4.73 10.75 -0.19
C LEU A 122 -3.33 11.31 -0.39
N ARG A 123 -2.34 10.44 -0.58
CA ARG A 123 -0.95 10.86 -0.78
C ARG A 123 -0.78 11.61 -2.09
N PHE A 124 -1.43 11.16 -3.16
CA PHE A 124 -1.43 11.84 -4.44
C PHE A 124 -2.00 13.26 -4.31
N ILE A 125 -3.14 13.42 -3.65
CA ILE A 125 -3.78 14.72 -3.41
C ILE A 125 -2.87 15.64 -2.57
N GLN A 126 -2.30 15.12 -1.48
CA GLN A 126 -1.42 15.88 -0.58
C GLN A 126 -0.16 16.41 -1.26
N LEU A 127 0.37 15.67 -2.25
CA LEU A 127 1.58 16.01 -2.98
C LEU A 127 1.31 16.84 -4.23
N LYS A 128 0.10 16.77 -4.82
CA LYS A 128 -0.27 17.51 -6.04
C LYS A 128 0.09 18.99 -6.02
N PRO A 129 -0.14 19.78 -4.94
CA PRO A 129 0.23 21.20 -4.92
C PRO A 129 1.71 21.45 -4.58
N LYS A 130 2.47 20.43 -4.16
CA LYS A 130 3.83 20.56 -3.63
C LYS A 130 4.92 20.05 -4.58
N VAL A 131 4.55 19.26 -5.57
CA VAL A 131 5.49 18.66 -6.53
C VAL A 131 5.65 19.57 -7.76
N LEU A 132 6.90 19.84 -8.13
CA LEU A 132 7.20 20.56 -9.38
C LEU A 132 7.02 19.65 -10.61
N ASN A 133 7.34 18.36 -10.47
CA ASN A 133 7.16 17.37 -11.52
C ASN A 133 5.96 16.46 -11.20
N PRO A 134 4.84 16.57 -11.94
CA PRO A 134 3.64 15.80 -11.66
C PRO A 134 3.81 14.30 -11.95
N TRP A 135 4.69 13.91 -12.88
CA TRP A 135 4.86 12.53 -13.31
C TRP A 135 5.33 11.61 -12.19
N LEU A 136 6.18 12.11 -11.29
CA LEU A 136 6.67 11.32 -10.15
C LEU A 136 5.57 11.06 -9.12
N ASN A 137 4.62 11.99 -8.96
CA ASN A 137 3.46 11.78 -8.08
C ASN A 137 2.45 10.83 -8.72
N ILE A 138 2.23 10.94 -10.03
CA ILE A 138 1.37 10.03 -10.80
C ILE A 138 1.93 8.60 -10.78
N SER A 139 3.25 8.42 -10.98
CA SER A 139 3.86 7.10 -10.94
C SER A 139 3.75 6.46 -9.55
N GLY A 140 3.88 7.24 -8.48
CA GLY A 140 3.66 6.77 -7.12
C GLY A 140 2.22 6.31 -6.87
N LEU A 141 1.23 7.02 -7.40
CA LEU A 141 -0.18 6.61 -7.35
C LEU A 141 -0.39 5.29 -8.09
N VAL A 142 0.07 5.20 -9.35
CA VAL A 142 -0.07 3.99 -10.17
C VAL A 142 0.59 2.78 -9.51
N ALA A 143 1.81 2.94 -9.00
CA ALA A 143 2.53 1.86 -8.32
C ALA A 143 1.75 1.37 -7.09
N LEU A 144 1.19 2.26 -6.26
CA LEU A 144 0.39 1.85 -5.10
C LEU A 144 -0.95 1.20 -5.50
N CYS A 145 -1.58 1.63 -6.60
CA CYS A 145 -2.78 0.97 -7.12
C CYS A 145 -2.47 -0.46 -7.59
N LEU A 146 -1.38 -0.65 -8.33
CA LEU A 146 -0.93 -1.97 -8.78
C LEU A 146 -0.55 -2.88 -7.61
N ALA A 147 0.13 -2.34 -6.59
CA ALA A 147 0.44 -3.07 -5.37
C ALA A 147 -0.83 -3.47 -4.60
N SER A 148 -1.84 -2.59 -4.55
CA SER A 148 -3.13 -2.87 -3.91
C SER A 148 -3.90 -3.97 -4.64
N PHE A 149 -3.90 -3.94 -5.97
CA PHE A 149 -4.46 -5.04 -6.77
C PHE A 149 -3.67 -6.35 -6.58
N GLY A 150 -2.35 -6.28 -6.47
CA GLY A 150 -1.51 -7.41 -6.09
C GLY A 150 -1.95 -8.04 -4.78
N MET A 151 -2.24 -7.22 -3.76
CA MET A 151 -2.68 -7.70 -2.44
C MET A 151 -4.01 -8.46 -2.53
N THR A 152 -4.94 -8.02 -3.38
CA THR A 152 -6.20 -8.76 -3.60
C THR A 152 -5.96 -10.09 -4.29
N LEU A 153 -5.09 -10.16 -5.30
CA LEU A 153 -4.78 -11.44 -5.95
C LEU A 153 -4.09 -12.39 -4.97
N LEU A 154 -3.06 -11.89 -4.29
CA LEU A 154 -2.28 -12.63 -3.31
C LEU A 154 -3.16 -13.19 -2.18
N GLY A 155 -4.13 -12.42 -1.69
CA GLY A 155 -5.01 -12.84 -0.60
C GLY A 155 -6.08 -13.86 -1.00
N ASN A 156 -6.54 -13.87 -2.25
CA ASN A 156 -7.68 -14.71 -2.68
C ASN A 156 -7.28 -15.94 -3.49
N PHE A 157 -6.11 -15.94 -4.13
CA PHE A 157 -5.60 -17.08 -4.88
C PHE A 157 -4.53 -17.78 -4.05
N GLN A 158 -4.86 -18.97 -3.56
CA GLN A 158 -3.95 -19.79 -2.78
C GLN A 158 -2.88 -20.41 -3.67
N LEU A 159 -1.69 -20.64 -3.11
CA LEU A 159 -0.52 -21.11 -3.84
C LEU A 159 -0.75 -22.50 -4.44
N THR A 160 -1.41 -23.41 -3.71
CA THR A 160 -1.71 -24.77 -4.20
C THR A 160 -2.83 -24.84 -5.22
N ASN A 161 -3.77 -23.88 -5.20
CA ASN A 161 -4.90 -23.85 -6.12
C ASN A 161 -4.53 -23.20 -7.46
N ASP A 162 -3.82 -22.08 -7.42
CA ASP A 162 -3.40 -21.34 -8.63
C ASP A 162 -2.07 -20.61 -8.38
N GLU A 163 -0.97 -21.35 -8.55
CA GLU A 163 0.39 -20.85 -8.34
C GLU A 163 0.72 -19.66 -9.25
N GLU A 164 0.25 -19.66 -10.49
CA GLU A 164 0.56 -18.61 -11.46
C GLU A 164 -0.04 -17.27 -11.00
N ILE A 165 -1.33 -17.25 -10.70
CA ILE A 165 -2.00 -16.03 -10.23
C ILE A 165 -1.46 -15.61 -8.85
N HIS A 166 -1.16 -16.55 -7.97
CA HIS A 166 -0.55 -16.26 -6.67
C HIS A 166 0.82 -15.57 -6.80
N ASN A 167 1.67 -16.07 -7.70
CA ASN A 167 3.00 -15.50 -7.96
C ASN A 167 2.92 -14.14 -8.65
N VAL A 168 1.94 -13.94 -9.54
CA VAL A 168 1.63 -12.61 -10.10
C VAL A 168 1.20 -11.65 -8.98
N GLY A 169 0.30 -12.06 -8.10
CA GLY A 169 -0.15 -11.27 -6.95
C GLY A 169 1.00 -10.90 -6.00
N THR A 170 1.88 -11.86 -5.72
CA THR A 170 3.12 -11.68 -4.94
C THR A 170 4.01 -10.63 -5.58
N SER A 171 4.29 -10.79 -6.88
CA SER A 171 5.16 -9.88 -7.64
C SER A 171 4.58 -8.47 -7.70
N LEU A 172 3.26 -8.32 -7.88
CA LEU A 172 2.60 -7.03 -7.87
C LEU A 172 2.68 -6.35 -6.50
N THR A 173 2.39 -7.09 -5.43
CA THR A 173 2.40 -6.58 -4.05
C THR A 173 3.78 -6.10 -3.65
N PHE A 174 4.79 -6.96 -3.76
CA PHE A 174 6.14 -6.66 -3.27
C PHE A 174 6.95 -5.84 -4.27
N GLY A 175 6.82 -6.11 -5.57
CA GLY A 175 7.53 -5.39 -6.63
C GLY A 175 7.07 -3.93 -6.74
N PHE A 176 5.78 -3.72 -7.04
CA PHE A 176 5.25 -2.35 -7.13
C PHE A 176 5.18 -1.66 -5.77
N GLY A 177 5.01 -2.40 -4.66
CA GLY A 177 5.14 -1.85 -3.31
C GLY A 177 6.52 -1.27 -3.04
N THR A 178 7.59 -2.00 -3.41
CA THR A 178 8.98 -1.53 -3.29
C THR A 178 9.25 -0.32 -4.18
N LEU A 179 8.76 -0.35 -5.43
CA LEU A 179 8.86 0.80 -6.33
C LEU A 179 8.17 2.04 -5.75
N ALA A 180 6.98 1.87 -5.17
CA ALA A 180 6.26 2.94 -4.50
C ALA A 180 7.05 3.50 -3.31
N CYS A 181 7.70 2.65 -2.50
CA CYS A 181 8.55 3.09 -1.40
C CYS A 181 9.68 4.02 -1.88
N TRP A 182 10.39 3.64 -2.95
CA TRP A 182 11.44 4.46 -3.55
C TRP A 182 10.91 5.78 -4.12
N ILE A 183 9.79 5.75 -4.84
CA ILE A 183 9.14 6.96 -5.36
C ILE A 183 8.76 7.90 -4.22
N GLN A 184 8.16 7.38 -3.14
CA GLN A 184 7.78 8.17 -1.97
C GLN A 184 8.99 8.73 -1.21
N ALA A 185 10.10 7.99 -1.13
CA ALA A 185 11.35 8.47 -0.55
C ALA A 185 11.94 9.61 -1.40
N ALA A 186 12.00 9.44 -2.72
CA ALA A 186 12.46 10.46 -3.66
C ALA A 186 11.61 11.73 -3.62
N LEU A 187 10.28 11.59 -3.62
CA LEU A 187 9.34 12.71 -3.47
C LEU A 187 9.57 13.46 -2.15
N THR A 188 9.78 12.73 -1.05
CA THR A 188 10.01 13.33 0.27
C THR A 188 11.31 14.15 0.29
N LEU A 189 12.39 13.64 -0.33
CA LEU A 189 13.65 14.36 -0.44
C LEU A 189 13.56 15.58 -1.37
N LYS A 190 12.85 15.46 -2.50
CA LYS A 190 12.69 16.53 -3.50
C LYS A 190 11.80 17.66 -3.02
N VAL A 191 10.73 17.37 -2.28
CA VAL A 191 9.75 18.37 -1.84
C VAL A 191 10.26 19.20 -0.64
N ASN A 192 11.36 18.78 0.02
CA ASN A 192 12.08 19.46 1.11
C ASN A 192 11.24 20.46 1.94
N ILE A 193 10.15 19.99 2.54
CA ILE A 193 9.27 20.84 3.35
C ILE A 193 10.09 21.32 4.55
N LYS A 194 10.49 22.59 4.53
CA LYS A 194 11.11 23.34 5.65
C LYS A 194 12.50 22.88 6.12
N ASN A 195 13.38 22.38 5.24
CA ASN A 195 14.74 21.93 5.60
C ASN A 195 14.81 20.73 6.58
N GLU A 196 13.65 20.21 7.02
CA GLU A 196 13.46 18.98 7.79
C GLU A 196 13.28 17.75 6.87
N GLY A 197 13.20 17.95 5.55
CA GLY A 197 12.98 16.89 4.56
C GLY A 197 14.02 15.77 4.61
N ARG A 198 15.26 16.09 5.00
CA ARG A 198 16.31 15.08 5.24
C ARG A 198 16.00 14.17 6.44
N LYS A 199 15.48 14.71 7.54
CA LYS A 199 15.18 13.94 8.76
C LYS A 199 14.06 12.91 8.54
N VAL A 200 13.10 13.22 7.67
CA VAL A 200 12.00 12.29 7.31
C VAL A 200 12.37 11.44 6.08
N GLY A 201 13.15 11.99 5.15
CA GLY A 201 13.58 11.30 3.94
C GLY A 201 14.60 10.19 4.21
N ILE A 202 15.56 10.39 5.11
CA ILE A 202 16.60 9.39 5.45
C ILE A 202 15.96 8.09 5.99
N PRO A 203 15.06 8.11 7.00
CA PRO A 203 14.37 6.89 7.45
C PRO A 203 13.60 6.19 6.32
N ARG A 204 12.96 6.94 5.41
CA ARG A 204 12.22 6.37 4.26
C ARG A 204 13.15 5.69 3.26
N VAL A 205 14.34 6.26 3.02
CA VAL A 205 15.36 5.64 2.16
C VAL A 205 15.90 4.37 2.81
N ILE A 206 16.23 4.40 4.10
CA ILE A 206 16.70 3.22 4.84
C ILE A 206 15.66 2.11 4.79
N LEU A 207 14.39 2.43 5.05
CA LEU A 207 13.29 1.48 4.96
C LEU A 207 13.10 0.93 3.54
N SER A 208 13.22 1.77 2.51
CA SER A 208 13.11 1.32 1.11
C SER A 208 14.26 0.39 0.74
N ALA A 209 15.47 0.71 1.18
CA ALA A 209 16.66 -0.11 0.97
C ALA A 209 16.57 -1.45 1.71
N SER A 210 16.09 -1.47 2.96
CA SER A 210 15.90 -2.71 3.71
C SER A 210 14.86 -3.61 3.07
N VAL A 211 13.71 -3.07 2.63
CA VAL A 211 12.69 -3.83 1.90
C VAL A 211 13.26 -4.39 0.59
N THR A 212 14.00 -3.57 -0.17
CA THR A 212 14.63 -4.00 -1.42
C THR A 212 15.63 -5.14 -1.16
N LEU A 213 16.46 -5.01 -0.12
CA LEU A 213 17.40 -6.06 0.27
C LEU A 213 16.67 -7.35 0.64
N CYS A 214 15.60 -7.27 1.43
CA CYS A 214 14.78 -8.44 1.77
C CYS A 214 14.20 -9.11 0.52
N VAL A 215 13.61 -8.35 -0.41
CA VAL A 215 13.05 -8.91 -1.64
C VAL A 215 14.12 -9.55 -2.52
N VAL A 216 15.27 -8.90 -2.69
CA VAL A 216 16.39 -9.45 -3.47
C VAL A 216 16.95 -10.71 -2.81
N LEU A 217 17.13 -10.72 -1.49
CA LEU A 217 17.56 -11.91 -0.77
C LEU A 217 16.55 -13.05 -0.91
N CYS A 218 15.24 -12.78 -0.80
CA CYS A 218 14.22 -13.79 -1.05
C CYS A 218 14.30 -14.37 -2.46
N ILE A 219 14.49 -13.54 -3.49
CA ILE A 219 14.64 -14.00 -4.87
C ILE A 219 15.92 -14.84 -5.06
N LEU A 220 17.01 -14.49 -4.39
CA LEU A 220 18.29 -15.21 -4.51
C LEU A 220 18.32 -16.53 -3.71
N LEU A 221 17.50 -16.66 -2.68
CA LEU A 221 17.43 -17.83 -1.80
C LEU A 221 16.38 -18.87 -2.26
N MET A 222 15.53 -18.51 -3.21
CA MET A 222 14.58 -19.40 -3.88
C MET A 222 15.22 -20.03 -5.11
#